data_AF-A0A9E3IZJ6-F1
#
_entry.id   AF-A0A9E3IZJ6-F1
#
_cell.length_a   1.000
_cell.length_b   1.000
_cell.length_c   1.000
_cell.angle_alpha   90.00
_cell.angle_beta   90.00
_cell.angle_gamma   90.00
#
_symmetry.space_group_name_H-M   'P 1'
#
loop_
_entity.id
_entity.type
_entity.pdbx_description
1 polymer ?
#
loop_
_entity_poly.entity_id
_entity_poly.type
_entity_poly.pdbx_seq_one_letter_code
_entity_poly.pdbx_strand_id
1 'polypeptide(L)'
;QPPAATMPPTGDSGLSSVSPTPRGPQQQGSEPTATVTATPKPPKSPASKGSSSKPQPSVTYRSVRSVNYPARYWHVDNGYVGLDSVGGSEFREDATFTLVKGLANSSCYSFTTHDGKYLRHRDFVLRADRNDGSSLFKQDATFCPRDSSYSGAKMLESVNYPGYFLRHQNFVVRLERFEYSSQYLSDSSFQLVGGLA
;
A
#
# COMPACT_ATOMS: atom_id res chain seq x y z
N GLN A 1 33.42 -32.88 -21.93
CA GLN A 1 34.64 -32.54 -21.17
C GLN A 1 34.44 -31.21 -20.45
N PRO A 2 33.92 -31.21 -19.21
CA PRO A 2 34.19 -30.16 -18.23
C PRO A 2 35.55 -30.45 -17.54
N PRO A 3 36.04 -29.66 -16.55
CA PRO A 3 35.44 -28.46 -15.94
C PRO A 3 36.37 -27.21 -15.93
N ALA A 4 35.81 -26.08 -15.53
CA ALA A 4 36.54 -25.03 -14.81
C ALA A 4 35.58 -24.39 -13.80
N ALA A 5 35.92 -24.43 -12.51
CA ALA A 5 35.22 -23.72 -11.45
C ALA A 5 36.17 -22.69 -10.83
N THR A 6 35.64 -21.60 -10.29
CA THR A 6 36.43 -20.61 -9.54
C THR A 6 35.56 -20.06 -8.40
N MET A 7 36.13 -20.02 -7.20
CA MET A 7 35.43 -19.67 -5.96
C MET A 7 35.56 -18.17 -5.64
N PRO A 8 34.62 -17.59 -4.87
CA PRO A 8 34.72 -16.20 -4.41
C PRO A 8 35.79 -16.04 -3.32
N PRO A 9 36.35 -14.82 -3.14
CA PRO A 9 37.24 -14.51 -2.03
C PRO A 9 36.46 -14.26 -0.71
N THR A 10 37.02 -14.74 0.40
CA THR A 10 36.52 -14.49 1.76
C THR A 10 37.04 -13.14 2.30
N GLY A 11 36.26 -12.45 3.13
CA GLY A 11 36.65 -11.27 3.90
C GLY A 11 36.18 -11.37 5.35
N ASP A 12 36.94 -10.80 6.29
CA ASP A 12 36.91 -11.22 7.71
C ASP A 12 35.93 -10.46 8.63
N SER A 13 36.00 -10.82 9.91
CA SER A 13 35.11 -10.61 11.04
C SER A 13 35.00 -9.17 11.55
N GLY A 14 33.89 -8.86 12.24
CA GLY A 14 33.64 -7.54 12.83
C GLY A 14 32.63 -7.51 13.99
N LEU A 15 32.61 -8.55 14.84
CA LEU A 15 31.72 -8.59 16.01
C LEU A 15 32.25 -7.72 17.17
N SER A 16 31.44 -6.77 17.65
CA SER A 16 31.51 -6.25 19.03
C SER A 16 30.23 -5.52 19.43
N SER A 17 29.48 -6.11 20.37
CA SER A 17 28.41 -5.41 21.12
C SER A 17 28.92 -5.07 22.52
N VAL A 18 28.73 -3.83 22.98
CA VAL A 18 28.83 -3.48 24.41
C VAL A 18 27.84 -2.38 24.78
N SER A 19 26.98 -2.64 25.78
CA SER A 19 26.20 -1.64 26.54
C SER A 19 25.56 -2.30 27.76
N PRO A 20 25.98 -1.94 28.99
CA PRO A 20 25.15 -2.25 30.16
C PRO A 20 25.12 -1.16 31.27
N THR A 21 23.96 -0.50 31.40
CA THR A 21 23.28 -0.14 32.69
C THR A 21 23.86 0.93 33.65
N PRO A 22 23.05 1.48 34.61
CA PRO A 22 23.25 2.82 35.19
C PRO A 22 23.43 2.88 36.74
N ARG A 23 23.42 4.09 37.33
CA ARG A 23 23.28 4.36 38.80
C ARG A 23 22.67 5.76 39.08
N GLY A 24 21.88 5.93 40.16
CA GLY A 24 21.23 7.20 40.61
C GLY A 24 21.99 7.90 41.76
N PRO A 25 21.36 8.56 42.78
CA PRO A 25 19.91 8.77 43.06
C PRO A 25 19.51 10.15 43.73
N GLN A 26 18.24 10.31 44.21
CA GLN A 26 17.72 11.31 45.22
C GLN A 26 17.74 12.83 44.83
N GLN A 27 17.06 13.84 45.43
CA GLN A 27 15.87 14.13 46.31
C GLN A 27 15.70 15.69 46.38
N GLN A 28 14.70 16.40 46.97
CA GLN A 28 13.26 16.23 47.34
C GLN A 28 12.70 17.56 47.94
N GLY A 29 11.38 17.85 47.80
CA GLY A 29 10.64 18.91 48.54
C GLY A 29 10.16 20.10 47.68
N SER A 30 9.13 20.90 48.03
CA SER A 30 8.17 20.87 49.16
C SER A 30 6.89 21.67 48.83
N GLU A 31 5.76 21.40 49.50
CA GLU A 31 4.54 22.25 49.50
C GLU A 31 4.68 23.48 50.43
N PRO A 32 3.77 24.49 50.34
CA PRO A 32 2.77 24.61 51.42
C PRO A 32 1.35 25.08 51.00
N THR A 33 0.40 24.95 51.95
CA THR A 33 -1.07 25.11 51.81
C THR A 33 -1.62 26.52 52.06
N ALA A 34 -2.81 26.84 51.50
CA ALA A 34 -3.72 27.92 51.95
C ALA A 34 -5.22 27.55 51.71
N THR A 35 -6.17 28.27 52.32
CA THR A 35 -7.46 27.67 52.78
C THR A 35 -8.78 28.40 52.40
N VAL A 36 -9.72 27.64 51.80
CA VAL A 36 -11.21 27.62 51.87
C VAL A 36 -12.03 28.89 52.23
N THR A 37 -13.08 29.17 51.42
CA THR A 37 -14.47 29.62 51.80
C THR A 37 -15.41 29.44 50.57
N ALA A 38 -16.75 29.38 50.73
CA ALA A 38 -17.65 28.69 49.76
C ALA A 38 -19.04 29.33 49.43
N THR A 39 -19.60 28.94 48.27
CA THR A 39 -21.04 28.90 47.85
C THR A 39 -21.76 30.25 47.54
N PRO A 40 -22.87 30.31 46.75
CA PRO A 40 -23.84 29.26 46.37
C PRO A 40 -24.16 29.02 44.86
N LYS A 41 -25.09 28.07 44.62
CA LYS A 41 -25.77 27.63 43.35
C LYS A 41 -27.17 28.32 43.24
N PRO A 42 -28.09 28.10 42.25
CA PRO A 42 -28.15 27.23 41.03
C PRO A 42 -28.51 28.04 39.73
N PRO A 43 -29.00 27.51 38.56
CA PRO A 43 -29.46 26.16 38.20
C PRO A 43 -28.90 25.56 36.88
N LYS A 44 -29.54 24.48 36.40
CA LYS A 44 -29.08 23.55 35.35
C LYS A 44 -29.40 24.01 33.91
N SER A 45 -28.54 23.63 32.97
CA SER A 45 -28.92 23.18 31.62
C SER A 45 -27.86 22.17 31.10
N PRO A 46 -28.20 21.29 30.13
CA PRO A 46 -27.47 20.03 29.96
C PRO A 46 -26.14 20.18 29.20
N ALA A 47 -25.15 19.39 29.60
CA ALA A 47 -23.89 19.26 28.88
C ALA A 47 -24.10 18.48 27.56
N SER A 48 -23.99 19.17 26.43
CA SER A 48 -23.78 18.50 25.15
C SER A 48 -22.43 17.78 25.19
N LYS A 49 -22.45 16.44 25.22
CA LYS A 49 -21.25 15.63 24.99
C LYS A 49 -20.89 15.72 23.50
N GLY A 50 -20.18 16.78 23.13
CA GLY A 50 -19.50 16.88 21.84
C GLY A 50 -18.50 15.74 21.72
N SER A 51 -18.92 14.63 21.14
CA SER A 51 -18.04 13.47 20.90
C SER A 51 -17.02 13.87 19.85
N SER A 52 -15.76 14.06 20.26
CA SER A 52 -14.65 14.43 19.39
C SER A 52 -14.29 13.30 18.44
N SER A 53 -15.11 13.11 17.40
CA SER A 53 -14.90 12.14 16.34
C SER A 53 -13.65 12.52 15.54
N LYS A 54 -12.50 12.00 15.99
CA LYS A 54 -11.25 11.97 15.23
C LYS A 54 -11.57 11.56 13.78
N PRO A 55 -11.21 12.36 12.76
CA PRO A 55 -11.59 12.06 11.37
C PRO A 55 -11.15 10.65 10.99
N GLN A 56 -12.10 9.79 10.61
CA GLN A 56 -11.75 8.53 9.97
C GLN A 56 -11.07 8.84 8.63
N PRO A 57 -10.03 8.10 8.24
CA PRO A 57 -9.50 8.20 6.88
C PRO A 57 -10.60 7.77 5.90
N SER A 58 -10.91 8.64 4.94
CA SER A 58 -11.90 8.37 3.89
C SER A 58 -11.42 7.22 3.00
N VAL A 59 -11.92 6.01 3.25
CA VAL A 59 -11.62 4.81 2.47
C VAL A 59 -11.97 5.06 1.01
N THR A 60 -10.98 4.95 0.12
CA THR A 60 -11.11 5.33 -1.28
C THR A 60 -11.17 4.07 -2.14
N TYR A 61 -12.38 3.54 -2.32
CA TYR A 61 -12.65 2.40 -3.18
C TYR A 61 -12.44 2.76 -4.66
N ARG A 62 -11.73 1.90 -5.39
CA ARG A 62 -11.37 2.06 -6.80
C ARG A 62 -11.36 0.73 -7.53
N SER A 63 -11.90 0.72 -8.75
CA SER A 63 -11.68 -0.35 -9.73
C SER A 63 -10.72 0.14 -10.82
N VAL A 64 -9.89 -0.76 -11.34
CA VAL A 64 -8.79 -0.39 -12.25
C VAL A 64 -9.14 -0.85 -13.66
N ARG A 65 -9.59 0.10 -14.50
CA ARG A 65 -10.07 -0.16 -15.87
C ARG A 65 -8.94 -0.09 -16.88
N SER A 66 -8.87 -1.02 -17.83
CA SER A 66 -7.94 -0.92 -18.98
C SER A 66 -8.39 0.15 -19.98
N VAL A 67 -7.46 0.95 -20.54
CA VAL A 67 -7.81 1.93 -21.57
C VAL A 67 -8.13 1.30 -22.93
N ASN A 68 -7.46 0.20 -23.30
CA ASN A 68 -7.67 -0.48 -24.59
C ASN A 68 -8.66 -1.65 -24.52
N TYR A 69 -8.98 -2.14 -23.32
CA TYR A 69 -10.12 -3.02 -23.05
C TYR A 69 -11.08 -2.35 -22.06
N PRO A 70 -11.82 -1.30 -22.44
CA PRO A 70 -12.65 -0.50 -21.51
C PRO A 70 -13.86 -1.24 -20.91
N ALA A 71 -14.18 -2.44 -21.38
CA ALA A 71 -15.15 -3.34 -20.74
C ALA A 71 -14.52 -4.22 -19.65
N ARG A 72 -13.18 -4.25 -19.53
CA ARG A 72 -12.41 -5.11 -18.62
C ARG A 72 -11.72 -4.32 -17.51
N TYR A 73 -11.67 -4.94 -16.34
CA TYR A 73 -11.14 -4.38 -15.10
C TYR A 73 -10.15 -5.36 -14.47
N TRP A 74 -9.23 -4.86 -13.64
CA TRP A 74 -8.44 -5.72 -12.74
C TRP A 74 -9.40 -6.50 -11.85
N HIS A 75 -9.24 -7.81 -11.83
CA HIS A 75 -10.07 -8.76 -11.09
C HIS A 75 -9.15 -9.81 -10.45
N VAL A 76 -9.43 -10.19 -9.20
CA VAL A 76 -8.65 -11.22 -8.48
C VAL A 76 -9.29 -12.59 -8.67
N ASP A 77 -8.65 -13.46 -9.44
CA ASP A 77 -9.02 -14.89 -9.51
C ASP A 77 -7.86 -15.77 -9.02
N ASN A 78 -8.19 -16.77 -8.20
CA ASN A 78 -7.25 -17.72 -7.61
C ASN A 78 -5.97 -17.07 -7.01
N GLY A 79 -6.09 -15.84 -6.50
CA GLY A 79 -4.99 -15.03 -5.96
C GLY A 79 -4.11 -14.30 -6.98
N TYR A 80 -4.36 -14.41 -8.29
CA TYR A 80 -3.69 -13.64 -9.35
C TYR A 80 -4.58 -12.48 -9.82
N VAL A 81 -4.00 -11.46 -10.46
CA VAL A 81 -4.78 -10.34 -11.04
C VAL A 81 -4.88 -10.49 -12.56
N GLY A 82 -6.10 -10.64 -13.06
CA GLY A 82 -6.45 -10.68 -14.48
C GLY A 82 -7.15 -9.41 -14.96
N LEU A 83 -7.42 -9.32 -16.26
CA LEU A 83 -8.34 -8.35 -16.87
C LEU A 83 -9.62 -9.06 -17.32
N ASP A 84 -10.72 -8.85 -16.62
CA ASP A 84 -11.98 -9.55 -16.88
C ASP A 84 -13.17 -8.61 -17.04
N SER A 85 -14.19 -9.09 -17.75
CA SER A 85 -15.45 -8.37 -18.00
C SER A 85 -16.34 -8.38 -16.76
N VAL A 86 -17.07 -7.28 -16.50
CA VAL A 86 -17.85 -7.11 -15.27
C VAL A 86 -18.93 -8.19 -15.08
N GLY A 87 -18.84 -8.94 -13.98
CA GLY A 87 -19.80 -9.95 -13.55
C GLY A 87 -20.80 -9.50 -12.47
N GLY A 88 -21.22 -10.48 -11.65
CA GLY A 88 -22.14 -10.32 -10.52
C GLY A 88 -21.50 -9.68 -9.28
N SER A 89 -22.08 -9.90 -8.09
CA SER A 89 -21.61 -9.34 -6.81
C SER A 89 -20.16 -9.70 -6.50
N GLU A 90 -19.83 -10.99 -6.47
CA GLU A 90 -18.50 -11.47 -6.07
C GLU A 90 -17.40 -10.86 -6.94
N PHE A 91 -17.60 -10.87 -8.27
CA PHE A 91 -16.71 -10.22 -9.23
C PHE A 91 -16.46 -8.75 -8.88
N ARG A 92 -17.50 -8.02 -8.47
CA ARG A 92 -17.41 -6.58 -8.19
C ARG A 92 -16.63 -6.30 -6.93
N GLU A 93 -16.71 -7.17 -5.92
CA GLU A 93 -15.86 -7.12 -4.72
C GLU A 93 -14.40 -7.49 -5.05
N ASP A 94 -14.16 -8.54 -5.83
CA ASP A 94 -12.81 -8.96 -6.26
C ASP A 94 -12.17 -8.07 -7.34
N ALA A 95 -12.96 -7.18 -7.95
CA ALA A 95 -12.51 -6.10 -8.83
C ALA A 95 -12.56 -4.70 -8.18
N THR A 96 -12.87 -4.60 -6.88
CA THR A 96 -12.89 -3.33 -6.13
C THR A 96 -11.82 -3.34 -5.04
N PHE A 97 -10.90 -2.37 -5.14
CA PHE A 97 -9.76 -2.26 -4.25
C PHE A 97 -9.86 -1.01 -3.40
N THR A 98 -9.46 -1.07 -2.13
CA THR A 98 -9.15 0.15 -1.39
C THR A 98 -7.80 0.67 -1.84
N LEU A 99 -7.76 1.91 -2.33
CA LEU A 99 -6.52 2.61 -2.63
C LEU A 99 -5.96 3.23 -1.34
N VAL A 100 -4.79 2.75 -0.89
CA VAL A 100 -4.09 3.27 0.29
C VAL A 100 -2.75 3.92 -0.08
N LYS A 101 -2.17 4.67 0.85
CA LYS A 101 -0.78 5.16 0.72
C LYS A 101 0.17 3.96 0.61
N GLY A 102 1.15 4.07 -0.29
CA GLY A 102 2.11 3.01 -0.57
C GLY A 102 2.85 2.54 0.67
N LEU A 103 2.90 1.22 0.87
CA LEU A 103 3.47 0.58 2.05
C LEU A 103 4.97 0.85 2.25
N ALA A 104 5.73 1.09 1.17
CA ALA A 104 7.14 1.48 1.21
C ALA A 104 7.37 2.98 0.90
N ASN A 105 6.41 3.65 0.23
CA ASN A 105 6.48 5.09 -0.04
C ASN A 105 5.08 5.73 -0.03
N SER A 106 4.88 6.66 0.90
CA SER A 106 3.60 7.35 1.14
C SER A 106 3.15 8.30 0.03
N SER A 107 4.01 8.67 -0.93
CA SER A 107 3.62 9.41 -2.14
C SER A 107 3.14 8.52 -3.28
N CYS A 108 3.32 7.21 -3.16
CA CYS A 108 2.86 6.19 -4.10
C CYS A 108 1.64 5.46 -3.54
N TYR A 109 1.14 4.44 -4.23
CA TYR A 109 -0.06 3.69 -3.85
C TYR A 109 0.22 2.24 -3.50
N SER A 110 -0.63 1.68 -2.64
CA SER A 110 -0.84 0.24 -2.52
C SER A 110 -2.35 -0.03 -2.65
N PHE A 111 -2.70 -1.24 -3.09
CA PHE A 111 -4.08 -1.66 -3.30
C PHE A 111 -4.40 -2.80 -2.34
N THR A 112 -5.53 -2.76 -1.63
CA THR A 112 -6.02 -3.90 -0.83
C THR A 112 -7.35 -4.43 -1.35
N THR A 113 -7.52 -5.75 -1.33
CA THR A 113 -8.80 -6.43 -1.56
C THR A 113 -9.76 -6.23 -0.39
N HIS A 114 -11.04 -6.59 -0.56
CA HIS A 114 -12.03 -6.58 0.51
C HIS A 114 -11.62 -7.50 1.70
N ASP A 115 -10.93 -8.62 1.44
CA ASP A 115 -10.46 -9.57 2.45
C ASP A 115 -9.12 -9.18 3.13
N GLY A 116 -8.58 -8.00 2.83
CA GLY A 116 -7.40 -7.44 3.49
C GLY A 116 -6.05 -7.95 2.99
N LYS A 117 -6.01 -8.69 1.88
CA LYS A 117 -4.76 -8.93 1.12
C LYS A 117 -4.32 -7.63 0.43
N TYR A 118 -3.07 -7.57 0.00
CA TYR A 118 -2.51 -6.49 -0.82
C TYR A 118 -2.17 -7.02 -2.21
N LEU A 119 -2.42 -6.21 -3.24
CA LEU A 119 -1.87 -6.47 -4.57
C LEU A 119 -0.38 -6.15 -4.57
N ARG A 120 0.44 -7.10 -5.00
CA ARG A 120 1.90 -6.97 -5.11
C ARG A 120 2.43 -7.79 -6.27
N HIS A 121 3.63 -7.49 -6.73
CA HIS A 121 4.29 -8.37 -7.70
C HIS A 121 5.04 -9.53 -7.01
N ARG A 122 5.15 -10.67 -7.70
CA ARG A 122 6.19 -11.69 -7.48
C ARG A 122 6.40 -12.43 -8.79
N ASP A 123 7.64 -12.79 -9.09
CA ASP A 123 7.99 -13.50 -10.34
C ASP A 123 7.49 -12.75 -11.59
N PHE A 124 7.46 -11.42 -11.49
CA PHE A 124 6.92 -10.46 -12.46
C PHE A 124 5.41 -10.61 -12.79
N VAL A 125 4.61 -11.20 -11.90
CA VAL A 125 3.14 -11.30 -11.99
C VAL A 125 2.48 -10.58 -10.81
N LEU A 126 1.39 -9.84 -11.06
CA LEU A 126 0.60 -9.18 -10.01
C LEU A 126 -0.36 -10.18 -9.34
N ARG A 127 -0.36 -10.20 -8.01
CA ARG A 127 -1.08 -11.18 -7.18
C ARG A 127 -1.53 -10.60 -5.84
N ALA A 128 -2.59 -11.15 -5.27
CA ALA A 128 -3.17 -10.74 -3.99
C ALA A 128 -2.65 -11.64 -2.86
N ASP A 129 -1.81 -11.11 -1.97
CA ASP A 129 -1.20 -11.85 -0.85
C ASP A 129 -1.42 -11.16 0.51
N ARG A 130 -1.32 -11.94 1.60
CA ARG A 130 -1.32 -11.39 2.97
C ARG A 130 0.03 -10.74 3.31
N ASN A 131 -0.03 -9.54 3.89
CA ASN A 131 1.14 -8.76 4.28
C ASN A 131 1.88 -9.42 5.47
N ASP A 132 3.11 -9.86 5.23
CA ASP A 132 4.01 -10.45 6.23
C ASP A 132 4.77 -9.41 7.08
N GLY A 133 4.59 -8.12 6.78
CA GLY A 133 5.25 -7.00 7.46
C GLY A 133 6.70 -6.73 7.01
N SER A 134 7.28 -7.56 6.13
CA SER A 134 8.65 -7.43 5.65
C SER A 134 8.87 -6.18 4.79
N SER A 135 10.13 -5.75 4.68
CA SER A 135 10.49 -4.65 3.78
C SER A 135 10.24 -5.01 2.31
N LEU A 136 10.50 -6.25 1.92
CA LEU A 136 10.28 -6.75 0.56
C LEU A 136 8.79 -6.72 0.19
N PHE A 137 7.90 -7.25 1.03
CA PHE A 137 6.46 -7.20 0.77
C PHE A 137 5.95 -5.77 0.58
N LYS A 138 6.38 -4.85 1.45
CA LYS A 138 6.00 -3.43 1.38
C LYS A 138 6.46 -2.78 0.07
N GLN A 139 7.65 -3.15 -0.42
CA GLN A 139 8.18 -2.69 -1.70
C GLN A 139 7.40 -3.30 -2.87
N ASP A 140 7.23 -4.63 -2.91
CA ASP A 140 6.51 -5.34 -3.97
C ASP A 140 5.06 -4.88 -4.14
N ALA A 141 4.44 -4.40 -3.05
CA ALA A 141 3.07 -3.91 -2.98
C ALA A 141 2.94 -2.40 -3.25
N THR A 142 4.02 -1.68 -3.54
CA THR A 142 3.99 -0.21 -3.71
C THR A 142 4.25 0.19 -5.15
N PHE A 143 3.25 0.85 -5.75
CA PHE A 143 3.27 1.31 -7.13
C PHE A 143 3.10 2.82 -7.22
N CYS A 144 4.03 3.48 -7.91
CA CYS A 144 4.08 4.93 -8.07
C CYS A 144 3.35 5.34 -9.36
N PRO A 145 2.34 6.22 -9.30
CA PRO A 145 1.62 6.66 -10.48
C PRO A 145 2.51 7.55 -11.36
N ARG A 146 2.56 7.24 -12.65
CA ARG A 146 3.13 8.08 -13.72
C ARG A 146 2.04 8.49 -14.69
N ASP A 147 2.25 9.61 -15.35
CA ASP A 147 1.33 10.09 -16.38
C ASP A 147 1.33 9.18 -17.60
N SER A 148 0.13 8.99 -18.15
CA SER A 148 -0.12 8.23 -19.37
C SER A 148 -0.38 9.21 -20.53
N SER A 149 -0.10 8.78 -21.76
CA SER A 149 -0.56 9.46 -22.97
C SER A 149 -2.09 9.42 -23.14
N TYR A 150 -2.79 8.55 -22.42
CA TYR A 150 -4.24 8.44 -22.41
C TYR A 150 -4.85 9.31 -21.31
N SER A 151 -5.76 10.21 -21.68
CA SER A 151 -6.37 11.18 -20.75
C SER A 151 -7.08 10.47 -19.58
N GLY A 152 -6.84 10.99 -18.37
CA GLY A 152 -7.37 10.44 -17.10
C GLY A 152 -6.78 9.09 -16.67
N ALA A 153 -5.89 8.48 -17.46
CA ALA A 153 -5.21 7.24 -17.10
C ALA A 153 -3.89 7.50 -16.36
N LYS A 154 -3.36 6.46 -15.72
CA LYS A 154 -2.01 6.41 -15.16
C LYS A 154 -1.34 5.10 -15.55
N MET A 155 -0.01 5.16 -15.65
CA MET A 155 0.85 3.98 -15.63
C MET A 155 1.33 3.77 -14.20
N LEU A 156 1.49 2.52 -13.75
CA LEU A 156 1.82 2.19 -12.36
C LEU A 156 3.20 1.55 -12.28
N GLU A 157 4.22 2.34 -11.93
CA GLU A 157 5.62 1.92 -11.83
C GLU A 157 5.89 1.21 -10.50
N SER A 158 6.68 0.13 -10.48
CA SER A 158 7.10 -0.52 -9.23
C SER A 158 8.15 0.29 -8.48
N VAL A 159 8.00 0.48 -7.16
CA VAL A 159 8.97 1.27 -6.37
C VAL A 159 10.32 0.57 -6.21
N ASN A 160 10.38 -0.77 -6.23
CA ASN A 160 11.63 -1.54 -6.17
C ASN A 160 12.16 -2.01 -7.53
N TYR A 161 11.40 -1.79 -8.61
CA TYR A 161 11.87 -2.01 -9.98
C TYR A 161 11.64 -0.75 -10.83
N PRO A 162 12.47 0.31 -10.67
CA PRO A 162 12.38 1.51 -11.50
C PRO A 162 12.46 1.18 -12.99
N GLY A 163 11.62 1.84 -13.78
CA GLY A 163 11.44 1.55 -15.20
C GLY A 163 10.66 0.28 -15.51
N TYR A 164 10.05 -0.40 -14.52
CA TYR A 164 9.08 -1.48 -14.74
C TYR A 164 7.69 -1.03 -14.30
N PHE A 165 6.69 -1.32 -15.14
CA PHE A 165 5.31 -0.92 -14.95
C PHE A 165 4.38 -2.13 -14.92
N LEU A 166 3.29 -1.99 -14.17
CA LEU A 166 2.17 -2.92 -14.27
C LEU A 166 1.55 -2.77 -15.66
N ARG A 167 1.37 -3.91 -16.34
CA ARG A 167 0.88 -4.02 -17.71
C ARG A 167 0.05 -5.28 -17.83
N HIS A 168 -1.03 -5.26 -18.61
CA HIS A 168 -1.72 -6.51 -18.95
C HIS A 168 -1.07 -7.16 -20.19
N GLN A 169 -0.98 -8.48 -20.19
CA GLN A 169 -0.49 -9.27 -21.32
C GLN A 169 -1.25 -10.59 -21.32
N ASN A 170 -1.90 -10.94 -22.43
CA ASN A 170 -2.80 -12.11 -22.53
C ASN A 170 -3.84 -12.14 -21.38
N PHE A 171 -4.36 -10.96 -21.02
CA PHE A 171 -5.26 -10.70 -19.89
C PHE A 171 -4.71 -10.98 -18.48
N VAL A 172 -3.43 -11.33 -18.30
CA VAL A 172 -2.78 -11.39 -16.97
C VAL A 172 -2.07 -10.08 -16.68
N VAL A 173 -2.20 -9.52 -15.47
CA VAL A 173 -1.45 -8.33 -15.06
C VAL A 173 -0.05 -8.72 -14.58
N ARG A 174 0.97 -8.18 -15.25
CA ARG A 174 2.40 -8.47 -15.08
C ARG A 174 3.18 -7.19 -14.78
N LEU A 175 4.38 -7.34 -14.24
CA LEU A 175 5.35 -6.25 -14.07
C LEU A 175 6.40 -6.35 -15.18
N GLU A 176 6.39 -5.44 -16.15
CA GLU A 176 7.28 -5.49 -17.32
C GLU A 176 8.05 -4.19 -17.52
N ARG A 177 9.29 -4.29 -18.02
CA ARG A 177 10.15 -3.14 -18.31
C ARG A 177 9.51 -2.23 -19.35
N PHE A 178 9.68 -0.92 -19.20
CA PHE A 178 9.12 0.08 -20.11
C PHE A 178 9.62 -0.10 -21.55
N GLU A 179 8.68 -0.11 -22.50
CA GLU A 179 8.94 -0.07 -23.93
C GLU A 179 8.14 1.05 -24.58
N TYR A 180 8.77 1.83 -25.45
CA TYR A 180 8.11 2.93 -26.17
C TYR A 180 7.39 2.40 -27.42
N SER A 181 6.33 1.62 -27.21
CA SER A 181 5.43 1.15 -28.27
C SER A 181 3.97 1.51 -27.96
N SER A 182 3.18 1.73 -29.01
CA SER A 182 1.74 2.04 -28.88
C SER A 182 0.99 0.95 -28.10
N GLN A 183 1.31 -0.32 -28.37
CA GLN A 183 0.75 -1.47 -27.69
C GLN A 183 1.12 -1.46 -26.19
N TYR A 184 2.42 -1.34 -25.85
CA TYR A 184 2.87 -1.30 -24.46
C TYR A 184 2.21 -0.16 -23.67
N LEU A 185 2.18 1.05 -24.24
CA LEU A 185 1.52 2.22 -23.63
C LEU A 185 0.01 1.98 -23.43
N SER A 186 -0.65 1.30 -24.38
CA SER A 186 -2.08 0.98 -24.28
C SER A 186 -2.38 -0.12 -23.24
N ASP A 187 -1.45 -1.05 -23.02
CA ASP A 187 -1.60 -2.16 -22.09
C ASP A 187 -1.17 -1.83 -20.64
N SER A 188 -0.36 -0.79 -20.45
CA SER A 188 0.16 -0.34 -19.14
C SER A 188 -0.59 0.88 -18.59
N SER A 189 -1.54 1.42 -19.35
CA SER A 189 -2.35 2.58 -18.96
C SER A 189 -3.70 2.14 -18.41
N PHE A 190 -3.99 2.55 -17.17
CA PHE A 190 -5.23 2.20 -16.49
C PHE A 190 -5.94 3.43 -15.94
N GLN A 191 -7.27 3.39 -15.92
CA GLN A 191 -8.12 4.42 -15.32
C GLN A 191 -8.61 3.95 -13.95
N LEU A 192 -8.27 4.73 -12.91
CA LEU A 192 -8.70 4.54 -11.53
C LEU A 192 -10.11 5.11 -11.34
N VAL A 193 -11.12 4.32 -11.71
CA VAL A 193 -12.54 4.70 -11.59
C VAL A 193 -13.09 4.34 -10.20
N GLY A 194 -14.33 4.73 -9.89
CA GLY A 194 -15.01 4.30 -8.66
C GLY A 194 -15.08 2.77 -8.52
N GLY A 195 -15.38 2.28 -7.32
CA GLY A 195 -15.63 0.85 -7.10
C GLY A 195 -16.77 0.33 -7.98
N LEU A 196 -16.69 -0.96 -8.31
CA LEU A 196 -17.76 -1.68 -9.01
C LEU A 196 -18.77 -2.31 -8.03
N ALA A 197 -18.38 -2.45 -6.76
CA ALA A 197 -19.22 -2.64 -5.59
C ALA A 197 -19.48 -1.27 -4.90
#